data_AF-A0AB34FUR8-F1
#
_entry.id   AF-A0AB34FUR8-F1
#
_cell.length_a   1.000
_cell.length_b   1.000
_cell.length_c   1.000
_cell.angle_alpha   90.00
_cell.angle_beta   90.00
_cell.angle_gamma   90.00
#
_symmetry.space_group_name_H-M   'P 1'
#
loop_
_entity.id
_entity.type
_entity.pdbx_description
1 polymer ?
#
loop_
_entity_poly.entity_id
_entity_poly.type
_entity_poly.pdbx_seq_one_letter_code
_entity_poly.pdbx_strand_id
1 'polypeptide(L)'
;MASFFSLLNQLSSEPSPSTGGGAAGTHTPHNNPHATPTPVETAALFRLLQDQLQTLHATAPTPDNADFLERLIASLEDDIHDPPTTLRGVDQQFVDTLDRVNRKGLAADDDCAICKVPYLEDEWCLVVELPCKGRHRFDLECVGPWLRSKGTCPMCREEMGKKKPVPVVEDDEEDDDMMYG
;
A
#
# COMPACT_ATOMS: atom_id res chain seq x y z
N MET A 1 -17.92 12.18 21.69
CA MET A 1 -16.68 11.39 21.54
C MET A 1 -16.93 10.41 20.41
N ALA A 2 -16.55 10.76 19.18
CA ALA A 2 -16.64 9.82 18.07
C ALA A 2 -15.62 8.70 18.33
N SER A 3 -16.08 7.45 18.32
CA SER A 3 -15.20 6.29 18.45
C SER A 3 -14.20 6.29 17.29
N PHE A 4 -12.96 5.89 17.55
CA PHE A 4 -11.90 5.74 16.53
C PHE A 4 -12.39 5.03 15.25
N PHE A 5 -13.22 4.00 15.41
CA PHE A 5 -13.83 3.28 14.28
C PHE A 5 -14.82 4.13 13.47
N SER A 6 -15.51 5.09 14.10
CA SER A 6 -16.39 6.05 13.43
C SER A 6 -15.60 7.03 12.55
N LEU A 7 -14.41 7.43 12.99
CA LEU A 7 -13.50 8.32 12.25
C LEU A 7 -12.80 7.59 11.10
N LEU A 8 -12.39 6.33 11.31
CA LEU A 8 -11.92 5.47 10.21
C LEU A 8 -13.00 5.27 9.14
N ASN A 9 -14.26 5.11 9.56
CA ASN A 9 -15.38 4.98 8.63
C ASN A 9 -15.66 6.27 7.85
N GLN A 10 -15.39 7.44 8.44
CA GLN A 10 -15.44 8.74 7.76
C GLN A 10 -14.29 8.92 6.77
N LEU A 11 -13.07 8.45 7.06
CA LEU A 11 -11.97 8.44 6.08
C LEU A 11 -12.27 7.52 4.89
N SER A 12 -12.99 6.42 5.12
CA SER A 12 -13.51 5.58 4.04
C SER A 12 -14.67 6.22 3.28
N SER A 13 -15.28 7.28 3.83
CA SER A 13 -16.61 7.73 3.43
C SER A 13 -16.87 9.22 3.68
N GLU A 14 -16.03 10.20 3.29
CA GLU A 14 -16.55 11.57 3.11
C GLU A 14 -15.90 12.38 1.97
N PRO A 15 -16.73 13.08 1.17
CA PRO A 15 -16.33 13.95 0.07
C PRO A 15 -15.97 15.36 0.55
N SER A 16 -15.10 16.05 -0.19
CA SER A 16 -14.77 17.47 0.00
C SER A 16 -16.01 18.38 -0.01
N PRO A 17 -16.04 19.48 0.78
CA PRO A 17 -17.13 20.44 0.73
C PRO A 17 -16.97 21.34 -0.50
N SER A 18 -17.56 20.96 -1.64
CA SER A 18 -17.75 21.91 -2.75
C SER A 18 -18.92 22.83 -2.43
N THR A 19 -18.60 24.10 -2.22
CA THR A 19 -19.56 25.20 -2.12
C THR A 19 -20.33 25.30 -3.45
N GLY A 20 -21.65 25.07 -3.42
CA GLY A 20 -22.49 25.25 -4.60
C GLY A 20 -23.89 24.68 -4.38
N GLY A 21 -24.86 25.57 -4.15
CA GLY A 21 -26.24 25.18 -3.87
C GLY A 21 -26.96 24.54 -5.06
N GLY A 22 -27.95 23.72 -4.75
CA GLY A 22 -29.03 23.35 -5.67
C GLY A 22 -29.25 21.86 -5.88
N ALA A 23 -30.47 21.43 -5.55
CA ALA A 23 -31.18 20.22 -5.98
C ALA A 23 -30.76 18.86 -5.40
N ALA A 24 -31.76 18.21 -4.80
CA ALA A 24 -31.74 16.85 -4.31
C ALA A 24 -31.43 15.83 -5.42
N GLY A 25 -30.26 15.21 -5.35
CA GLY A 25 -29.91 13.99 -6.05
C GLY A 25 -29.27 13.05 -5.03
N THR A 26 -29.82 11.85 -4.87
CA THR A 26 -29.19 10.76 -4.10
C THR A 26 -27.90 10.35 -4.81
N HIS A 27 -26.81 11.02 -4.49
CA HIS A 27 -25.47 10.63 -4.93
C HIS A 27 -24.97 9.51 -4.00
N THR A 28 -25.07 8.27 -4.47
CA THR A 28 -24.25 7.18 -3.93
C THR A 28 -22.78 7.54 -4.17
N PRO A 29 -21.93 7.62 -3.13
CA PRO A 29 -20.50 7.83 -3.33
C PRO A 29 -19.94 6.60 -4.03
N HIS A 30 -19.40 6.80 -5.24
CA HIS A 30 -18.67 5.79 -5.97
C HIS A 30 -17.28 5.68 -5.35
N ASN A 31 -17.13 4.83 -4.34
CA ASN A 31 -15.80 4.50 -3.84
C ASN A 31 -15.14 3.56 -4.86
N ASN A 32 -14.01 3.97 -5.43
CA ASN A 32 -13.23 3.08 -6.30
C ASN A 32 -12.47 2.09 -5.39
N PRO A 33 -12.76 0.77 -5.44
CA PRO A 33 -12.09 -0.23 -4.60
C PRO A 33 -10.57 -0.30 -4.83
N HIS A 34 -10.07 0.32 -5.91
CA HIS A 34 -8.66 0.38 -6.26
C HIS A 34 -8.01 1.75 -5.98
N ALA A 35 -8.73 2.70 -5.39
CA ALA A 35 -8.15 3.99 -5.00
C ALA A 35 -7.06 3.79 -3.94
N THR A 36 -5.88 4.34 -4.20
CA THR A 36 -4.81 4.45 -3.21
C THR A 36 -4.94 5.75 -2.44
N PRO A 37 -4.58 5.79 -1.15
CA PRO A 37 -4.67 7.01 -0.36
C PRO A 37 -3.91 8.17 -1.03
N THR A 38 -4.49 9.34 -1.11
CA THR A 38 -3.76 10.52 -1.57
C THR A 38 -2.77 10.99 -0.49
N PRO A 39 -1.69 11.72 -0.84
CA PRO A 39 -0.80 12.33 0.15
C PRO A 39 -1.55 13.16 1.21
N VAL A 40 -2.61 13.87 0.80
CA VAL A 40 -3.46 14.64 1.71
C VAL A 40 -4.22 13.75 2.69
N GLU A 41 -4.77 12.62 2.22
CA GLU A 41 -5.42 11.63 3.07
C GLU A 41 -4.43 11.00 4.06
N THR A 42 -3.18 10.75 3.66
CA THR A 42 -2.16 10.24 4.57
C THR A 42 -1.77 11.26 5.65
N ALA A 43 -1.69 12.55 5.32
CA ALA A 43 -1.43 13.60 6.30
C ALA A 43 -2.60 13.75 7.30
N ALA A 44 -3.84 13.61 6.82
CA ALA A 44 -5.02 13.59 7.70
C ALA A 44 -5.00 12.41 8.67
N LEU A 45 -4.56 11.24 8.22
CA LEU A 45 -4.38 10.06 9.06
C LEU A 45 -3.34 10.30 10.17
N PHE A 46 -2.21 10.95 9.86
CA PHE A 46 -1.19 11.25 10.87
C PHE A 46 -1.70 12.18 11.96
N ARG A 47 -2.50 13.21 11.59
CA ARG A 47 -3.15 14.09 12.58
C ARG A 47 -4.12 13.32 13.46
N LEU A 48 -4.95 12.45 12.87
CA LEU A 48 -5.88 11.63 13.64
C LEU A 48 -5.14 10.71 14.62
N LEU A 49 -4.06 10.08 14.18
CA LEU A 49 -3.24 9.22 15.03
C LEU A 49 -2.59 10.01 16.17
N GLN A 50 -2.08 11.21 15.88
CA GLN A 50 -1.52 12.11 16.88
C GLN A 50 -2.53 12.45 17.99
N ASP A 51 -3.76 12.83 17.63
CA ASP A 51 -4.83 13.11 18.60
C ASP A 51 -5.13 11.91 19.51
N GLN A 52 -5.12 10.69 18.94
CA GLN A 52 -5.33 9.47 19.72
C GLN A 52 -4.15 9.20 20.68
N LEU A 53 -2.91 9.36 20.22
CA LEU A 53 -1.74 9.17 21.08
C LEU A 53 -1.66 10.21 22.20
N GLN A 54 -2.07 11.45 21.94
CA GLN A 54 -2.18 12.49 22.98
C GLN A 54 -3.22 12.12 24.05
N THR A 55 -4.35 11.52 23.63
CA THR A 55 -5.37 11.02 24.56
C THR A 55 -4.84 9.88 25.43
N LEU A 56 -4.08 8.94 24.83
CA LEU A 56 -3.43 7.86 25.56
C LEU A 56 -2.34 8.38 26.50
N HIS A 57 -1.56 9.37 26.08
CA HIS A 57 -0.52 9.99 26.88
C HIS A 57 -1.11 10.63 28.14
N ALA A 58 -2.24 11.33 28.03
CA ALA A 58 -2.93 11.94 29.17
C ALA A 58 -3.44 10.93 30.21
N THR A 59 -3.59 9.66 29.84
CA THR A 59 -4.11 8.58 30.70
C THR A 59 -3.08 7.46 30.94
N ALA A 60 -1.81 7.73 30.64
CA ALA A 60 -0.75 6.73 30.73
C ALA A 60 -0.60 6.19 32.16
N PRO A 61 -0.61 4.85 32.37
CA PRO A 61 -0.59 4.26 33.70
C PRO A 61 0.80 4.27 34.35
N THR A 62 1.86 4.45 33.55
CA THR A 62 3.27 4.47 34.01
C THR A 62 4.02 5.61 33.32
N PRO A 63 5.06 6.17 33.97
CA PRO A 63 5.90 7.21 33.36
C PRO A 63 6.61 6.70 32.09
N ASP A 64 7.08 5.45 32.07
CA ASP A 64 7.72 4.87 30.88
C ASP A 64 6.81 4.85 29.65
N ASN A 65 5.50 4.62 29.86
CA ASN A 65 4.52 4.64 28.77
C ASN A 65 4.27 6.07 28.29
N ALA A 66 4.26 7.06 29.18
CA ALA A 66 4.13 8.46 28.81
C ALA A 66 5.33 8.90 27.96
N ASP A 67 6.56 8.64 28.43
CA ASP A 67 7.80 8.97 27.69
C ASP A 67 7.84 8.30 26.31
N PHE A 68 7.36 7.06 26.19
CA PHE A 68 7.27 6.38 24.90
C PHE A 68 6.26 7.03 23.97
N LEU A 69 5.06 7.35 24.46
CA LEU A 69 4.02 8.01 23.69
C LEU A 69 4.45 9.43 23.26
N GLU A 70 5.18 10.16 24.09
CA GLU A 70 5.73 11.47 23.76
C GLU A 70 6.71 11.40 22.58
N ARG A 71 7.61 10.40 22.56
CA ARG A 71 8.52 10.18 21.41
C ARG A 71 7.76 9.84 20.13
N LEU A 72 6.68 9.07 20.22
CA LEU A 72 5.83 8.76 19.07
C LEU A 72 5.09 9.99 18.55
N ILE A 73 4.56 10.82 19.45
CA ILE A 73 3.88 12.08 19.10
C ILE A 73 4.84 13.01 18.37
N ALA A 74 6.07 13.18 18.89
CA ALA A 74 7.09 14.01 18.25
C ALA A 74 7.46 13.50 16.84
N SER A 75 7.62 12.18 16.67
CA SER A 75 7.87 11.60 15.35
C SER A 75 6.73 11.85 14.35
N LEU A 76 5.47 11.80 14.80
CA LEU A 76 4.34 12.11 13.93
C LEU A 76 4.23 13.60 13.60
N GLU A 77 4.65 14.46 14.52
CA GLU A 77 4.72 15.91 14.31
C GLU A 77 5.65 16.26 13.15
N ASP A 78 6.82 15.61 13.09
CA ASP A 78 7.75 15.73 11.97
C ASP A 78 7.12 15.24 10.66
N ASP A 79 6.46 14.07 10.67
CA ASP A 79 5.75 13.52 9.50
C ASP A 79 4.56 14.39 9.05
N ILE A 80 3.93 15.15 9.96
CA ILE A 80 2.87 16.11 9.64
C ILE A 80 3.43 17.39 9.01
N HIS A 81 4.62 17.82 9.43
CA HIS A 81 5.28 19.02 8.90
C HIS A 81 5.85 18.80 7.49
N ASP A 82 6.35 17.60 7.22
CA ASP A 82 6.83 17.19 5.90
C ASP A 82 6.10 15.91 5.43
N PRO A 83 4.82 16.03 5.02
CA PRO A 83 4.05 14.87 4.61
C PRO A 83 4.66 14.23 3.36
N PRO A 84 4.62 12.89 3.23
CA PRO A 84 5.19 12.21 2.10
C PRO A 84 4.56 12.70 0.79
N THR A 85 5.37 13.36 -0.05
CA THR A 85 4.92 13.96 -1.30
C THR A 85 4.56 12.93 -2.38
N THR A 86 5.06 11.70 -2.25
CA THR A 86 4.73 10.57 -3.11
C THR A 86 4.57 9.30 -2.27
N LEU A 87 3.57 8.49 -2.62
CA LEU A 87 3.49 7.13 -2.09
C LEU A 87 4.55 6.28 -2.79
N ARG A 88 5.37 5.56 -2.01
CA ARG A 88 6.41 4.65 -2.53
C ARG A 88 5.85 3.35 -3.11
N GLY A 89 4.53 3.20 -3.12
CA GLY A 89 3.86 2.03 -3.63
C GLY A 89 4.02 1.84 -5.13
N VAL A 90 3.76 0.62 -5.59
CA VAL A 90 3.66 0.28 -7.01
C VAL A 90 2.25 0.58 -7.53
N ASP A 91 2.11 0.74 -8.84
CA ASP A 91 0.81 0.94 -9.48
C ASP A 91 -0.01 -0.35 -9.58
N GLN A 92 -1.30 -0.21 -9.89
CA GLN A 92 -2.18 -1.37 -10.08
C GLN A 92 -1.70 -2.26 -11.24
N GLN A 93 -1.14 -1.66 -12.30
CA GLN A 93 -0.61 -2.42 -13.44
C GLN A 93 0.49 -3.39 -13.00
N PHE A 94 1.42 -2.96 -12.14
CA PHE A 94 2.43 -3.85 -11.58
C PHE A 94 1.80 -5.01 -10.80
N VAL A 95 0.80 -4.73 -9.95
CA VAL A 95 0.09 -5.77 -9.18
C VAL A 95 -0.60 -6.79 -10.10
N ASP A 96 -1.17 -6.34 -11.21
CA ASP A 96 -1.87 -7.21 -12.16
C ASP A 96 -0.91 -8.12 -12.93
N THR A 97 0.35 -7.68 -13.11
CA THR A 97 1.41 -8.44 -13.80
C THR A 97 2.11 -9.49 -12.93
N LEU A 98 1.76 -9.61 -11.63
CA LEU A 98 2.38 -10.58 -10.73
C LEU A 98 2.08 -12.03 -11.16
N ASP A 99 3.09 -12.89 -10.97
CA ASP A 99 3.00 -14.31 -11.33
C ASP A 99 1.95 -15.02 -10.48
N ARG A 100 1.02 -15.71 -11.15
CA ARG A 100 -0.05 -16.49 -10.51
C ARG A 100 0.43 -17.89 -10.18
N VAL A 101 0.22 -18.32 -8.94
CA VAL A 101 0.53 -19.69 -8.52
C VAL A 101 -0.71 -20.57 -8.74
N ASN A 102 -0.55 -21.68 -9.46
CA ASN A 102 -1.65 -22.61 -9.68
C ASN A 102 -2.01 -23.34 -8.39
N ARG A 103 -3.31 -23.45 -8.07
CA ARG A 103 -3.85 -24.19 -6.91
C ARG A 103 -3.24 -25.59 -6.72
N LYS A 104 -2.94 -26.31 -7.81
CA LYS A 104 -2.34 -27.66 -7.76
C LYS A 104 -0.90 -27.68 -7.26
N GLY A 105 -0.21 -26.54 -7.26
CA GLY A 105 1.16 -26.38 -6.78
C GLY A 105 1.26 -25.89 -5.34
N LEU A 106 0.13 -25.70 -4.65
CA LEU A 106 0.07 -25.30 -3.25
C LEU A 106 -0.07 -26.52 -2.34
N ALA A 107 0.67 -26.52 -1.23
CA ALA A 107 0.54 -27.53 -0.20
C ALA A 107 -0.66 -27.22 0.72
N ALA A 108 -1.14 -28.23 1.45
CA ALA A 108 -2.30 -28.08 2.34
C ALA A 108 -1.99 -27.25 3.59
N ASP A 109 -0.73 -27.13 3.94
CA ASP A 109 -0.17 -26.36 5.05
C ASP A 109 0.29 -24.95 4.65
N ASP A 110 0.24 -24.61 3.36
CA ASP A 110 0.58 -23.27 2.92
C ASP A 110 -0.54 -22.26 3.29
N ASP A 111 -0.16 -21.20 4.00
CA ASP A 111 -1.05 -20.12 4.43
C ASP A 111 -0.56 -18.74 3.99
N CYS A 112 -1.50 -17.81 3.85
CA CYS A 112 -1.15 -16.43 3.57
C CYS A 112 -0.55 -15.75 4.80
N ALA A 113 0.68 -15.25 4.70
CA ALA A 113 1.34 -14.63 5.85
C ALA A 113 0.70 -13.32 6.36
N ILE A 114 -0.27 -12.75 5.62
CA ILE A 114 -1.00 -11.53 5.99
C ILE A 114 -2.28 -11.87 6.75
N CYS A 115 -3.18 -12.67 6.17
CA CYS A 115 -4.47 -13.01 6.79
C CYS A 115 -4.43 -14.29 7.63
N LYS A 116 -3.37 -15.11 7.50
CA LYS A 116 -3.20 -16.40 8.19
C LYS A 116 -4.29 -17.43 7.90
N VAL A 117 -4.88 -17.34 6.72
CA VAL A 117 -5.84 -18.30 6.19
C VAL A 117 -5.10 -19.27 5.25
N PRO A 118 -5.30 -20.60 5.39
CA PRO A 118 -4.79 -21.59 4.44
C PRO A 118 -5.31 -21.34 3.02
N TYR A 119 -4.44 -21.38 2.03
CA TYR A 119 -4.85 -21.06 0.64
C TYR A 119 -5.91 -22.02 0.10
N LEU A 120 -5.83 -23.29 0.47
CA LEU A 120 -6.74 -24.31 -0.04
C LEU A 120 -8.13 -24.29 0.64
N GLU A 121 -8.32 -23.46 1.68
CA GLU A 121 -9.64 -23.28 2.31
C GLU A 121 -10.62 -22.55 1.38
N ASP A 122 -10.14 -21.59 0.60
CA ASP A 122 -10.94 -20.89 -0.42
C ASP A 122 -10.91 -21.65 -1.76
N GLU A 123 -12.07 -21.93 -2.35
CA GLU A 123 -12.19 -22.58 -3.67
C GLU A 123 -11.56 -21.72 -4.79
N TRP A 124 -11.64 -20.39 -4.66
CA TRP A 124 -11.21 -19.42 -5.66
C TRP A 124 -9.93 -18.67 -5.28
N CYS A 125 -9.06 -19.31 -4.49
CA CYS A 125 -7.84 -18.70 -3.99
C CYS A 125 -6.97 -18.10 -5.13
N LEU A 126 -6.71 -16.79 -5.07
CA LEU A 126 -5.85 -16.09 -6.03
C LEU A 126 -4.49 -15.81 -5.39
N VAL A 127 -3.60 -16.80 -5.47
CA VAL A 127 -2.24 -16.68 -4.92
C VAL A 127 -1.29 -16.09 -5.95
N VAL A 128 -0.51 -15.10 -5.52
CA VAL A 128 0.59 -14.50 -6.30
C VAL A 128 1.94 -14.76 -5.66
N GLU A 129 2.96 -14.90 -6.50
CA GLU A 129 4.35 -14.97 -6.09
C GLU A 129 5.03 -13.62 -6.36
N LEU A 130 5.64 -13.01 -5.34
CA LEU A 130 6.33 -11.73 -5.50
C LEU A 130 7.74 -11.94 -6.07
N PRO A 131 8.22 -11.03 -6.95
CA PRO A 131 9.55 -11.10 -7.57
C PRO A 131 10.69 -10.66 -6.62
N CYS A 132 10.59 -11.03 -5.34
CA CYS A 132 11.67 -10.89 -4.36
C CYS A 132 12.57 -12.12 -4.34
N LYS A 133 13.77 -12.01 -3.76
CA LYS A 133 14.75 -13.10 -3.62
C LYS A 133 14.17 -14.35 -2.97
N GLY A 134 13.26 -14.18 -2.01
CA GLY A 134 12.60 -15.28 -1.31
C GLY A 134 11.37 -15.86 -2.01
N ARG A 135 10.93 -15.27 -3.13
CA ARG A 135 9.71 -15.66 -3.87
C ARG A 135 8.51 -15.88 -2.94
N HIS A 136 8.26 -14.89 -2.08
CA HIS A 136 7.20 -14.97 -1.09
C HIS A 136 5.82 -14.94 -1.75
N ARG A 137 4.90 -15.76 -1.23
CA ARG A 137 3.55 -15.96 -1.76
C ARG A 137 2.51 -15.35 -0.83
N PHE A 138 1.45 -14.82 -1.42
CA PHE A 138 0.34 -14.19 -0.70
C PHE A 138 -0.93 -14.25 -1.53
N ASP A 139 -2.08 -14.09 -0.89
CA ASP A 139 -3.32 -13.78 -1.62
C ASP A 139 -3.21 -12.41 -2.28
N LEU A 140 -3.69 -12.31 -3.51
CA LEU A 140 -3.71 -11.05 -4.27
C LEU A 140 -4.43 -9.95 -3.49
N GLU A 141 -5.56 -10.29 -2.87
CA GLU A 141 -6.39 -9.34 -2.11
C GLU A 141 -5.67 -8.81 -0.87
N CYS A 142 -4.82 -9.64 -0.26
CA CYS A 142 -4.03 -9.24 0.90
C CYS A 142 -2.81 -8.40 0.50
N VAL A 143 -2.07 -8.82 -0.52
CA VAL A 143 -0.78 -8.20 -0.87
C VAL A 143 -0.93 -6.99 -1.79
N GLY A 144 -1.98 -6.93 -2.61
CA GLY A 144 -2.23 -5.83 -3.54
C GLY A 144 -2.29 -4.46 -2.85
N PRO A 145 -3.15 -4.27 -1.84
CA PRO A 145 -3.20 -3.01 -1.08
C PRO A 145 -1.87 -2.66 -0.42
N TRP A 146 -1.16 -3.67 0.11
CA TRP A 146 0.15 -3.47 0.72
C TRP A 146 1.18 -2.94 -0.28
N LEU A 147 1.28 -3.55 -1.46
CA LEU A 147 2.21 -3.14 -2.50
C LEU A 147 1.89 -1.74 -3.04
N ARG A 148 0.61 -1.40 -3.21
CA ARG A 148 0.20 -0.06 -3.63
C ARG A 148 0.45 1.02 -2.58
N SER A 149 0.58 0.65 -1.31
CA SER A 149 0.89 1.60 -0.22
C SER A 149 2.39 1.71 0.05
N LYS A 150 3.09 0.58 0.17
CA LYS A 150 4.48 0.50 0.65
C LYS A 150 5.49 0.10 -0.41
N GLY A 151 5.05 -0.56 -1.49
CA GLY A 151 5.93 -0.98 -2.59
C GLY A 151 6.99 -1.99 -2.16
N THR A 152 6.79 -2.73 -1.07
CA THR A 152 7.79 -3.65 -0.52
C THR A 152 7.17 -5.01 -0.18
N CYS A 153 7.98 -6.07 -0.22
CA CYS A 153 7.56 -7.39 0.25
C CYS A 153 7.28 -7.36 1.78
N PRO A 154 6.11 -7.83 2.25
CA PRO A 154 5.81 -7.91 3.69
C PRO A 154 6.81 -8.74 4.51
N MET A 155 7.44 -9.74 3.88
CA MET A 155 8.31 -10.71 4.55
C MET A 155 9.78 -10.27 4.57
N CYS A 156 10.30 -9.81 3.42
CA CYS A 156 11.74 -9.49 3.29
C CYS A 156 12.04 -8.01 3.06
N ARG A 157 11.02 -7.15 2.98
CA ARG A 157 11.13 -5.70 2.76
C ARG A 157 11.84 -5.29 1.46
N GLU A 158 12.05 -6.22 0.54
CA GLU A 158 12.58 -5.92 -0.79
C GLU A 158 11.60 -5.05 -1.57
N GLU A 159 12.12 -3.98 -2.19
CA GLU A 159 11.34 -3.03 -2.98
C GLU A 159 10.87 -3.64 -4.30
N MET A 160 9.59 -3.46 -4.61
CA MET A 160 8.92 -3.91 -5.81
C MET A 160 8.85 -2.76 -6.82
N GLY A 161 8.88 -3.06 -8.12
CA GLY A 161 8.75 -2.04 -9.17
C GLY A 161 10.06 -1.50 -9.75
N LYS A 162 11.24 -1.94 -9.29
CA LYS A 162 12.50 -1.70 -10.02
C LYS A 162 12.55 -2.61 -11.24
N LYS A 163 12.08 -2.13 -12.40
CA LYS A 163 12.44 -2.76 -13.68
C LYS A 163 13.97 -2.84 -13.74
N LYS A 164 14.52 -4.05 -13.87
CA LYS A 164 15.92 -4.19 -14.31
C LYS A 164 16.04 -3.42 -15.63
N PRO A 165 16.99 -2.49 -15.80
CA PRO A 165 17.20 -1.86 -17.09
C PRO A 165 17.50 -2.96 -18.10
N VAL A 166 16.63 -3.10 -19.10
CA VAL A 166 16.88 -3.97 -20.24
C VAL A 166 18.11 -3.38 -20.95
N PRO A 167 19.21 -4.14 -21.15
CA PRO A 167 20.32 -3.65 -21.93
C PRO A 167 19.81 -3.37 -23.34
N VAL A 168 19.89 -2.11 -23.77
CA VAL A 168 19.72 -1.76 -25.17
C VAL A 168 20.88 -2.44 -25.88
N VAL A 169 20.56 -3.46 -26.68
CA VAL A 169 21.53 -4.03 -27.61
C VAL A 169 21.77 -2.91 -28.62
N GLU A 170 22.96 -2.34 -28.60
CA GLU A 170 23.41 -1.44 -29.66
C GLU A 170 23.48 -2.31 -30.92
N ASP A 171 22.53 -2.10 -31.84
CA ASP A 171 22.61 -2.66 -33.17
C ASP A 171 23.81 -1.98 -33.84
N ASP A 172 24.94 -2.69 -33.88
CA ASP A 172 26.12 -2.30 -34.65
C ASP A 172 25.69 -2.23 -36.14
N GLU A 173 25.43 -1.02 -36.63
CA GLU A 173 25.30 -0.75 -38.06
C GLU A 173 26.64 -1.06 -38.74
N GLU A 174 26.73 -2.23 -39.38
CA GLU A 174 27.87 -2.59 -40.24
C GLU A 174 27.92 -1.60 -41.43
N ASP A 175 28.90 -0.69 -41.39
CA ASP A 175 29.35 0.18 -42.49
C ASP A 175 29.80 -0.68 -43.70
N ASP A 176 28.84 -1.09 -44.52
CA ASP A 176 29.06 -1.83 -45.76
C ASP A 176 29.24 -0.86 -46.94
N ASP A 177 30.27 0.00 -46.90
CA ASP A 177 30.54 1.00 -47.95
C ASP A 177 32.04 1.28 -48.17
N MET A 178 32.83 0.27 -48.60
CA MET A 178 34.15 0.51 -49.22
C MET A 178 34.59 -0.56 -50.24
N MET A 179 33.74 -0.85 -51.23
CA MET A 179 34.15 -1.56 -52.45
C MET A 179 33.58 -0.86 -53.68
N TYR A 180 34.39 -0.05 -54.37
CA TYR A 180 34.66 -0.18 -55.82
C TYR A 180 35.83 0.74 -56.19
N GLY A 181 36.79 0.15 -56.91
CA GLY A 181 38.08 0.73 -57.32
C GLY A 181 38.04 1.56 -58.59
#